data_AF-A0A5N6UXL5-F1
#
_entry.id   AF-A0A5N6UXL5-F1
#
_cell.length_a   1.000
_cell.length_b   1.000
_cell.length_c   1.000
_cell.angle_alpha   90.00
_cell.angle_beta   90.00
_cell.angle_gamma   90.00
#
_symmetry.space_group_name_H-M   'P 1'
#
loop_
_entity.id
_entity.type
_entity.pdbx_description
1 polymer ?
#
loop_
_entity_poly.entity_id
_entity_poly.type
_entity_poly.pdbx_seq_one_letter_code
_entity_poly.pdbx_strand_id
1 'polypeptide(L)' 'MEDMIRGADGTKVSQEQWWKPDSSLLPPPMTAEEKARVEKDNEENKEIIQENIRKMESGELKPCGVIIRSDYNISPR' A
#
# COMPACT_ATOMS: atom_id res chain seq x y z
N MET A 1 -13.43 5.70 -14.62
CA MET A 1 -13.13 4.93 -13.38
C MET A 1 -13.72 5.65 -12.18
N GLU A 2 -13.47 6.94 -12.00
CA GLU A 2 -14.09 7.79 -10.96
C GLU A 2 -15.63 7.66 -10.90
N ASP A 3 -16.32 7.72 -12.04
CA ASP A 3 -17.78 7.61 -12.11
C ASP A 3 -18.35 6.28 -11.58
N MET A 4 -17.55 5.20 -11.59
CA MET A 4 -17.97 3.85 -11.17
C MET A 4 -17.94 3.69 -9.64
N ILE A 5 -17.09 4.46 -8.98
CA ILE A 5 -16.81 4.37 -7.54
C ILE A 5 -17.42 5.55 -6.77
N ARG A 6 -17.87 6.60 -7.49
CA ARG A 6 -18.58 7.72 -6.89
C ARG A 6 -19.88 7.26 -6.23
N GLY A 7 -19.97 7.43 -4.91
CA GLY A 7 -21.14 7.02 -4.11
C GLY A 7 -21.06 5.59 -3.55
N ALA A 8 -19.94 4.88 -3.75
CA ALA A 8 -19.68 3.64 -3.03
C ALA A 8 -19.33 3.96 -1.57
N ASP A 9 -20.15 3.47 -0.62
CA ASP A 9 -19.98 3.69 0.83
C ASP A 9 -19.13 2.60 1.51
N GLY A 10 -18.72 1.56 0.77
CA GLY A 10 -17.90 0.47 1.26
C GLY A 10 -18.59 -0.48 2.26
N THR A 11 -19.90 -0.31 2.51
CA THR A 11 -20.64 -1.07 3.54
C THR A 11 -21.20 -2.40 3.05
N LYS A 12 -21.20 -2.62 1.73
CA LYS A 12 -21.80 -3.81 1.09
C LYS A 12 -20.94 -5.08 1.15
N VAL A 13 -19.67 -4.96 1.52
CA VAL A 13 -18.77 -6.10 1.72
C VAL A 13 -18.66 -6.41 3.21
N SER A 14 -18.52 -7.68 3.57
CA SER A 14 -18.42 -8.07 4.98
C SER A 14 -17.13 -7.51 5.60
N GLN A 15 -17.16 -7.25 6.91
CA GLN A 15 -15.97 -6.75 7.62
C GLN A 15 -14.77 -7.71 7.52
N GLU A 16 -15.00 -9.01 7.38
CA GLU A 16 -13.91 -9.96 7.14
C GLU A 16 -13.19 -9.67 5.82
N GLN A 17 -13.93 -9.30 4.77
CA GLN A 17 -13.35 -8.98 3.47
C GLN A 17 -12.56 -7.65 3.45
N TRP A 18 -12.69 -6.82 4.48
CA TRP A 18 -11.85 -5.62 4.63
C TRP A 18 -10.39 -6.01 4.92
N TRP A 19 -10.19 -7.10 5.67
CA TRP A 19 -8.87 -7.58 6.07
C TRP A 19 -8.40 -8.79 5.26
N LYS A 20 -9.34 -9.52 4.64
CA LYS A 20 -9.11 -10.68 3.80
C LYS A 20 -9.88 -10.53 2.49
N PRO A 21 -9.37 -9.72 1.55
CA PRO A 21 -10.05 -9.54 0.26
C PRO A 21 -10.15 -10.87 -0.47
N ASP A 22 -11.12 -10.96 -1.38
CA ASP A 22 -11.22 -12.08 -2.30
C ASP A 22 -9.89 -12.25 -3.06
N SER A 23 -9.38 -13.48 -3.13
CA SER A 23 -8.10 -13.77 -3.79
C SER A 23 -8.08 -13.38 -5.27
N SER A 24 -9.25 -13.33 -5.93
CA SER A 24 -9.37 -12.87 -7.32
C SER A 24 -9.10 -11.37 -7.49
N LEU A 25 -9.20 -10.59 -6.41
CA LEU A 25 -8.83 -9.17 -6.40
C LEU A 25 -7.33 -8.95 -6.18
N LEU A 26 -6.62 -9.97 -5.71
CA LEU A 26 -5.18 -9.89 -5.47
C LEU A 26 -4.42 -10.06 -6.79
N PRO A 27 -3.28 -9.37 -6.96
CA PRO A 27 -2.38 -9.67 -8.06
C PRO A 27 -1.91 -11.14 -7.97
N PRO A 28 -1.52 -11.75 -9.11
CA PRO A 28 -0.93 -13.07 -9.11
C PRO A 28 0.26 -13.15 -8.13
N PRO A 29 0.41 -14.27 -7.41
CA PRO A 29 1.54 -14.44 -6.51
C PRO A 29 2.85 -14.46 -7.32
N MET A 30 3.90 -13.87 -6.77
CA MET A 30 5.23 -13.91 -7.37
C MET A 30 5.73 -15.35 -7.50
N THR A 31 6.38 -15.63 -8.62
CA THR A 31 7.14 -16.86 -8.85
C THR A 31 8.36 -16.94 -7.93
N ALA A 32 8.95 -18.13 -7.81
CA ALA A 32 10.17 -18.32 -7.01
C ALA A 32 11.35 -17.48 -7.54
N GLU A 33 11.47 -17.34 -8.86
CA GLU A 33 12.52 -16.56 -9.51
C GLU A 33 12.35 -15.07 -9.25
N GLU A 34 11.13 -14.54 -9.32
CA GLU A 34 10.85 -13.15 -8.97
C GLU A 34 11.16 -12.87 -7.51
N LYS A 35 10.80 -13.78 -6.59
CA LYS A 35 11.14 -13.65 -5.17
C LYS A 35 12.65 -13.62 -4.93
N ALA A 36 13.39 -14.53 -5.56
CA ALA A 36 14.85 -14.58 -5.43
C ALA A 36 15.52 -13.31 -6.00
N ARG A 37 15.00 -12.76 -7.10
CA ARG A 37 15.46 -11.48 -7.64
C ARG A 37 15.22 -10.33 -6.67
N VAL A 38 14.02 -10.22 -6.12
CA VAL A 38 13.68 -9.17 -5.14
C VAL A 38 14.55 -9.28 -3.89
N GLU A 39 14.82 -10.49 -3.40
CA GLU A 39 15.70 -10.71 -2.26
C GLU A 39 17.14 -10.24 -2.55
N LYS A 40 17.66 -10.57 -3.73
CA LYS A 40 18.97 -10.10 -4.19
C LYS A 40 19.01 -8.57 -4.31
N ASP A 41 18.02 -7.97 -4.97
CA ASP A 41 17.93 -6.52 -5.18
C ASP A 41 17.85 -5.77 -3.83
N ASN A 42 17.17 -6.36 -2.83
CA ASN A 42 17.09 -5.81 -1.48
C ASN A 42 18.42 -5.87 -0.73
N GLU A 43 19.17 -6.98 -0.84
CA GLU A 43 20.48 -7.08 -0.18
C GLU A 43 21.51 -6.16 -0.83
N GLU A 44 21.52 -6.07 -2.17
CA GLU A 44 22.41 -5.15 -2.91
C GLU A 44 22.14 -3.68 -2.56
N ASN A 45 20.87 -3.32 -2.28
CA ASN A 45 20.46 -1.94 -1.99
C ASN A 45 20.22 -1.65 -0.50
N LYS A 46 20.63 -2.56 0.39
CA LYS A 46 20.30 -2.51 1.82
C LYS A 46 20.71 -1.22 2.51
N GLU A 47 21.86 -0.66 2.18
CA GLU A 47 22.35 0.59 2.76
C GLU A 47 21.45 1.77 2.39
N ILE A 48 21.06 1.86 1.11
CA ILE A 48 20.15 2.90 0.60
C ILE A 48 18.78 2.77 1.25
N ILE A 49 18.28 1.53 1.40
CA ILE A 49 17.00 1.26 2.07
C ILE A 49 17.06 1.73 3.53
N GLN A 50 18.12 1.40 4.26
CA GLN A 50 18.29 1.83 5.66
C GLN A 50 18.43 3.35 5.80
N GLU A 51 19.17 3.99 4.90
CA GLU A 51 19.31 5.45 4.89
C GLU A 51 17.96 6.13 4.65
N ASN A 52 17.17 5.63 3.69
CA ASN A 52 15.84 6.15 3.41
C ASN A 52 14.89 5.98 4.60
N ILE A 53 14.97 4.86 5.33
CA ILE A 53 14.21 4.65 6.57
C ILE A 53 14.58 5.72 7.60
N ARG A 54 15.88 5.95 7.85
CA ARG A 54 16.33 6.99 8.79
C ARG A 54 15.87 8.39 8.39
N LYS A 55 15.93 8.71 7.10
CA LYS A 55 15.47 10.00 6.57
C LYS A 55 13.95 10.18 6.67
N MET A 56 13.18 9.08 6.55
CA MET A 56 11.73 9.13 6.81
C MET A 56 11.45 9.36 8.31
N GLU A 57 12.19 8.69 9.20
CA GLU A 57 12.08 8.87 10.66
C GLU A 57 12.47 10.28 11.10
N SER A 58 13.47 10.89 10.46
CA SER A 58 13.90 12.27 10.73
C SER A 58 13.00 13.34 10.08
N GLY A 59 12.09 12.94 9.18
CA GLY A 59 11.22 13.85 8.42
C GLY A 59 11.90 14.55 7.24
N GLU A 60 13.16 14.21 6.93
CA GLU A 60 13.88 14.68 5.74
C GLU A 60 13.26 14.16 4.44
N LEU A 61 12.71 12.94 4.47
CA LEU A 61 11.92 12.38 3.40
C LEU A 61 10.44 12.40 3.77
N LYS A 62 9.63 12.98 2.88
CA LYS A 62 8.17 12.91 3.00
C LYS A 62 7.69 11.50 2.63
N PRO A 63 6.79 10.89 3.40
CA PRO A 63 6.22 9.60 3.02
C PRO A 63 5.47 9.73 1.69
N CYS A 64 5.64 8.73 0.81
CA CYS A 64 4.84 8.57 -0.41
C CYS A 64 3.42 8.05 -0.10
N GLY A 65 2.80 8.59 0.95
CA GLY A 65 1.45 8.21 1.36
C GLY A 65 0.41 8.67 0.36
N VAL A 66 -0.64 7.86 0.19
CA VAL A 66 -1.84 8.28 -0.55
C VAL A 66 -2.41 9.52 0.13
N ILE A 67 -2.47 10.64 -0.58
CA ILE A 67 -3.22 11.80 -0.11
C ILE A 67 -4.70 11.47 -0.29
N ILE A 68 -5.36 11.04 0.79
CA ILE A 68 -6.79 10.78 0.77
C ILE A 68 -7.52 12.12 0.67
N ARG A 69 -8.10 12.39 -0.50
CA ARG A 69 -9.04 13.50 -0.70
C ARG A 69 -10.44 12.92 -0.63
N SER A 70 -11.24 13.40 0.32
CA SER A 70 -12.62 12.95 0.54
C SER A 70 -13.51 14.17 0.67
N ASP A 71 -14.70 14.12 0.08
CA ASP A 71 -15.76 15.11 0.31
C ASP A 71 -16.34 15.01 1.73
N TYR A 72 -15.98 13.95 2.49
CA TYR A 72 -16.38 13.71 3.87
C TYR A 72 -15.21 13.94 4.84
N ASN A 73 -15.50 14.46 6.03
CA ASN A 73 -14.50 14.62 7.09
C ASN A 73 -14.09 13.25 7.65
N ILE A 74 -12.91 12.80 7.24
CA ILE A 74 -12.27 11.55 7.66
C ILE A 74 -11.16 11.76 8.69
N SER A 75 -11.03 12.97 9.25
CA SER A 75 -10.07 13.22 10.32
C SER A 75 -10.44 12.42 11.59
N PRO A 76 -9.45 11.94 12.36
CA PRO A 76 -9.70 11.32 13.65
C PRO A 76 -10.54 12.25 14.54
N ARG A 77 -11.51 11.69 15.27
CA ARG A 77 -12.30 12.41 16.28
C ARG A 77 -11.59 12.43 17.62
#